data_AF-A0A6A0AIS7-F1
#
_entry.id   AF-A0A6A0AIS7-F1
#
_cell.length_a   1.000
_cell.length_b   1.000
_cell.length_c   1.000
_cell.angle_alpha   90.00
_cell.angle_beta   90.00
_cell.angle_gamma   90.00
#
_symmetry.space_group_name_H-M   'P 1'
#
loop_
_entity.id
_entity.type
_entity.pdbx_description
1 polymer ?
#
loop_
_entity_poly.entity_id
_entity_poly.type
_entity_poly.pdbx_seq_one_letter_code
_entity_poly.pdbx_strand_id
1 'polypeptide(L)'
;VLVAGCPWVAQVKPANFAQVPGTAEEDGIGDWRLLDFGLARRYVDDAGVPLAEREDAAFRGSTTYASVHAHAHGDLSRRDDLWSWLYLVAELIEGTLPWRQEVAVGAGGPAAGQADVGTQRDAVAAVKQ
;
A
#
# COMPACT_ATOMS: atom_id res chain seq x y z
N VAL A 1 -1.65 9.00 -9.89
CA VAL A 1 -0.59 8.70 -8.90
C VAL A 1 0.58 8.01 -9.58
N LEU A 2 0.38 6.88 -10.28
CA LEU A 2 1.39 6.32 -11.20
C LEU A 2 1.43 7.01 -12.59
N VAL A 3 1.05 8.29 -12.68
CA VAL A 3 1.09 9.04 -13.92
C VAL A 3 2.35 9.90 -13.92
N ALA A 4 3.08 9.92 -15.04
CA ALA A 4 4.26 10.77 -15.17
C ALA A 4 3.90 12.24 -14.82
N GLY A 5 4.70 12.86 -13.95
CA GLY A 5 4.48 14.23 -13.50
C GLY A 5 3.43 14.40 -12.38
N CYS A 6 2.79 13.33 -11.89
CA CYS A 6 1.92 13.42 -10.72
C CYS A 6 2.76 13.68 -9.46
N PRO A 7 2.57 14.78 -8.72
CA PRO A 7 3.40 15.13 -7.57
C PRO A 7 2.97 14.45 -6.26
N TRP A 8 1.98 13.55 -6.34
CA TRP A 8 1.35 12.89 -5.21
C TRP A 8 1.60 11.39 -5.23
N VAL A 9 1.84 10.83 -4.05
CA VAL A 9 1.79 9.39 -3.74
C VAL A 9 0.49 9.07 -3.04
N ALA A 10 -0.01 7.85 -3.18
CA ALA A 10 -1.31 7.46 -2.63
C ALA A 10 -1.26 6.13 -1.88
N GLN A 11 -2.41 5.72 -1.36
CA GLN A 11 -2.57 4.40 -0.77
C GLN A 11 -3.00 3.42 -1.85
N VAL A 12 -2.10 2.52 -2.22
CA VAL A 12 -2.37 1.45 -3.17
C VAL A 12 -2.78 0.19 -2.40
N LYS A 13 -4.06 -0.16 -2.48
CA LYS A 13 -4.68 -1.37 -1.89
C LYS A 13 -5.98 -1.69 -2.64
N PRO A 14 -6.51 -2.93 -2.63
CA PRO A 14 -7.65 -3.30 -3.46
C PRO A 14 -8.90 -2.45 -3.16
N ALA A 15 -9.12 -2.17 -1.88
CA ALA A 15 -10.25 -1.36 -1.40
C ALA A 15 -10.27 0.09 -1.94
N ASN A 16 -9.16 0.57 -2.51
CA ASN A 16 -9.08 1.90 -3.11
C ASN A 16 -9.31 1.88 -4.62
N PHE A 17 -9.53 0.72 -5.24
CA PHE A 17 -9.89 0.64 -6.65
C PHE A 17 -11.35 0.24 -6.80
N ALA A 18 -12.08 0.96 -7.64
CA ALA A 18 -13.45 0.62 -7.99
C ALA A 18 -13.58 0.53 -9.51
N GLN A 19 -14.27 -0.51 -9.96
CA GLN A 19 -14.68 -0.63 -11.35
C GLN A 19 -15.98 0.15 -11.56
N VAL A 20 -15.98 1.05 -12.52
CA VAL A 20 -17.17 1.71 -13.03
C VAL A 20 -17.63 0.93 -14.25
N PRO A 21 -18.85 0.36 -14.25
CA PRO A 21 -19.36 -0.35 -15.41
C PRO A 21 -19.35 0.54 -16.66
N GLY A 22 -18.89 -0.01 -17.78
CA GLY A 22 -18.92 0.68 -19.06
C GLY A 22 -20.36 0.86 -19.53
N THR A 23 -20.62 1.94 -20.26
CA THR A 23 -21.91 2.12 -20.93
C THR A 23 -21.96 1.32 -22.23
N ALA A 24 -23.16 1.11 -22.77
CA ALA A 24 -23.30 0.50 -24.10
C ALA A 24 -22.63 1.33 -25.22
N GLU A 25 -22.34 2.61 -24.95
CA GLU A 25 -21.62 3.53 -25.84
C GLU A 25 -20.09 3.34 -25.79
N GLU A 26 -19.55 2.68 -24.76
CA GLU A 26 -18.12 2.45 -24.51
C GLU A 26 -17.74 0.96 -24.66
N ASP A 27 -18.34 0.27 -25.64
CA ASP A 27 -18.15 -1.17 -25.90
C ASP A 27 -18.44 -2.09 -24.68
N GLY A 28 -19.06 -1.56 -23.63
CA GLY A 28 -19.34 -2.27 -22.37
C GLY A 28 -18.11 -2.53 -21.49
N ILE A 29 -16.93 -2.01 -21.84
CA ILE A 29 -15.70 -2.21 -21.06
C ILE A 29 -15.69 -1.20 -19.90
N GLY A 30 -15.69 -1.71 -18.67
CA GLY A 30 -15.67 -0.87 -17.47
C GLY A 30 -14.29 -0.29 -17.13
N ASP A 31 -14.27 0.97 -16.71
CA ASP A 31 -13.08 1.70 -16.27
C ASP A 31 -12.73 1.38 -14.81
N TRP A 32 -11.44 1.37 -14.48
CA TRP A 32 -10.97 1.35 -13.09
C TRP A 32 -10.64 2.76 -12.60
N ARG A 33 -11.19 3.13 -11.43
CA ARG A 33 -10.95 4.41 -10.77
C ARG A 33 -10.24 4.18 -9.44
N LEU A 34 -9.28 5.04 -9.15
CA LEU A 34 -8.65 5.13 -7.82
C LEU A 34 -9.51 6.04 -6.93
N LEU A 35 -9.78 5.56 -5.72
CA LEU A 35 -10.56 6.20 -4.67
C LEU A 35 -9.67 6.50 -3.45
N ASP A 36 -10.24 7.24 -2.49
CA ASP A 36 -9.65 7.54 -1.19
C ASP A 36 -8.25 8.18 -1.26
N PHE A 37 -8.25 9.48 -1.53
CA PHE A 37 -7.05 10.33 -1.48
C PHE A 37 -6.78 10.92 -0.09
N GLY A 38 -7.50 10.47 0.95
CA GLY A 38 -7.38 11.04 2.31
C GLY A 38 -6.00 10.89 2.94
N LEU A 39 -5.21 9.93 2.45
CA LEU A 39 -3.83 9.68 2.86
C LEU A 39 -2.80 10.02 1.79
N ALA A 40 -3.21 10.65 0.68
CA ALA A 40 -2.29 11.07 -0.36
C ALA A 40 -1.30 12.10 0.19
N ARG A 41 -0.04 11.99 -0.22
CA ARG A 41 1.02 12.93 0.18
C ARG A 41 1.75 13.45 -1.02
N ARG A 42 2.11 14.73 -0.94
CA ARG A 42 2.98 15.36 -1.92
C ARG A 42 4.42 14.94 -1.63
N TYR A 43 5.16 14.52 -2.66
CA TYR A 43 6.56 14.06 -2.52
C TYR A 43 7.56 14.95 -3.27
N VAL A 44 7.09 15.89 -4.09
CA VAL A 44 7.90 16.90 -4.81
C VAL A 44 7.31 18.28 -4.64
N ASP A 45 8.12 19.34 -4.70
CA ASP A 45 7.67 20.73 -4.69
C ASP A 45 7.05 21.17 -6.04
N ASP A 46 6.76 22.46 -6.20
CA ASP A 46 6.13 23.01 -7.43
C ASP A 46 7.10 23.00 -8.63
N ALA A 47 8.40 22.90 -8.39
CA ALA A 47 9.43 22.75 -9.40
C ALA A 47 9.69 21.27 -9.77
N GLY A 48 9.00 20.33 -9.13
CA GLY A 48 9.20 18.89 -9.33
C GLY A 48 10.41 18.33 -8.61
N VAL A 49 11.01 19.08 -7.68
CA VAL A 49 12.15 18.66 -6.87
C VAL A 49 11.66 17.84 -5.68
N PRO A 50 12.24 16.67 -5.37
CA PRO A 50 11.85 15.88 -4.21
C PRO A 50 11.93 16.68 -2.91
N LEU A 51 10.89 16.56 -2.07
CA LEU A 51 10.91 17.14 -0.73
C LEU A 51 11.96 16.44 0.14
N ALA A 52 12.56 17.17 1.08
CA ALA A 52 13.51 16.59 2.02
C ALA A 52 12.84 15.53 2.91
N GLU A 53 13.49 14.37 3.04
CA GLU A 53 13.02 13.29 3.92
C GLU A 53 13.08 13.75 5.39
N ARG A 54 12.01 13.50 6.13
CA ARG A 54 11.94 13.71 7.58
C ARG A 54 12.64 12.56 8.30
N GLU A 55 13.20 12.85 9.47
CA GLU A 55 13.85 11.83 10.30
C GLU A 55 12.89 10.75 10.80
N ASP A 56 11.62 11.10 11.03
CA ASP A 56 10.56 10.16 11.40
C ASP A 56 9.26 10.48 10.67
N ALA A 57 8.96 9.66 9.66
CA ALA A 57 7.69 9.64 8.99
C ALA A 57 6.72 8.67 9.67
N ALA A 58 5.86 9.21 10.54
CA ALA A 58 4.78 8.45 11.15
C ALA A 58 4.03 7.58 10.12
N PHE A 59 4.10 6.27 10.31
CA PHE A 59 3.45 5.28 9.47
C PHE A 59 1.93 5.48 9.47
N ARG A 60 1.33 5.50 8.28
CA ARG A 60 -0.13 5.55 8.09
C ARG A 60 -0.50 4.70 6.89
N GLY A 61 -1.59 3.94 7.01
CA GLY A 61 -2.13 3.18 5.89
C GLY A 61 -2.24 1.68 6.11
N SER A 62 -2.27 0.96 5.00
CA SER A 62 -2.28 -0.51 5.01
C SER A 62 -0.91 -1.06 5.35
N THR A 63 -0.82 -1.87 6.41
CA THR A 63 0.39 -2.63 6.75
C THR A 63 0.70 -3.72 5.72
N THR A 64 -0.32 -4.27 5.07
CA THR A 64 -0.21 -5.39 4.12
C THR A 64 0.49 -5.03 2.83
N TYR A 65 0.25 -3.84 2.28
CA TYR A 65 0.83 -3.42 0.99
C TYR A 65 1.90 -2.33 1.16
N ALA A 66 2.22 -1.92 2.39
CA ALA A 66 3.26 -0.93 2.64
C ALA A 66 4.65 -1.46 2.26
N SER A 67 5.47 -0.59 1.65
CA SER A 67 6.87 -0.89 1.38
C SER A 67 7.66 -1.05 2.69
N VAL A 68 8.80 -1.74 2.61
CA VAL A 68 9.75 -1.83 3.74
C VAL A 68 10.23 -0.44 4.18
N HIS A 69 10.36 0.50 3.24
CA HIS A 69 10.74 1.88 3.54
C HIS A 69 9.68 2.60 4.38
N ALA A 70 8.40 2.42 4.06
CA ALA A 70 7.30 2.96 4.84
C ALA A 70 7.28 2.37 6.27
N HIS A 71 7.46 1.05 6.41
CA HIS A 71 7.57 0.37 7.71
C HIS A 71 8.76 0.89 8.55
N ALA A 72 9.82 1.32 7.89
CA ALA A 72 11.00 1.93 8.53
C ALA A 72 10.82 3.43 8.85
N HIS A 73 9.58 3.95 8.84
CA HIS A 73 9.27 5.36 9.11
C HIS A 73 9.94 6.34 8.12
N GLY A 74 10.13 5.91 6.87
CA GLY A 74 10.62 6.76 5.79
C GLY A 74 9.50 7.52 5.07
N ASP A 75 9.82 8.68 4.51
CA ASP A 75 8.86 9.47 3.73
C ASP A 75 8.50 8.77 2.42
N LEU A 76 7.19 8.72 2.16
CA LEU A 76 6.65 8.04 0.98
C LEU A 76 7.00 8.81 -0.29
N SER A 77 7.45 8.07 -1.29
CA SER A 77 7.72 8.57 -2.64
C SER A 77 7.15 7.59 -3.68
N ARG A 78 7.34 7.90 -4.97
CA ARG A 78 6.86 7.04 -6.07
C ARG A 78 7.32 5.59 -5.98
N ARG A 79 8.47 5.32 -5.33
CA ARG A 79 8.97 3.95 -5.14
C ARG A 79 8.00 3.12 -4.29
N ASP A 80 7.33 3.76 -3.33
CA ASP A 80 6.49 3.09 -2.36
C ASP A 80 5.15 2.67 -2.99
N ASP A 81 4.57 3.51 -3.86
CA ASP A 81 3.42 3.12 -4.68
C ASP A 81 3.74 1.89 -5.54
N LEU A 82 4.93 1.82 -6.14
CA LEU A 82 5.34 0.67 -6.97
C LEU A 82 5.49 -0.62 -6.16
N TRP A 83 6.01 -0.55 -4.94
CA TRP A 83 6.06 -1.70 -4.03
C TRP A 83 4.66 -2.20 -3.67
N SER A 84 3.75 -1.29 -3.33
CA SER A 84 2.37 -1.65 -3.05
C SER A 84 1.68 -2.29 -4.25
N TRP A 85 1.94 -1.79 -5.46
CA TRP A 85 1.45 -2.40 -6.70
C TRP A 85 2.02 -3.79 -6.94
N LEU A 86 3.31 -4.00 -6.69
CA LEU A 86 3.92 -5.32 -6.81
C LEU A 86 3.28 -6.31 -5.85
N TYR A 87 3.04 -5.92 -4.60
CA TYR A 87 2.37 -6.78 -3.62
C TYR A 87 0.91 -7.06 -3.99
N LEU A 88 0.18 -6.08 -4.54
CA LEU A 88 -1.15 -6.30 -5.10
C LEU A 88 -1.16 -7.35 -6.21
N VAL A 89 -0.23 -7.24 -7.17
CA VAL A 89 -0.14 -8.19 -8.29
C VAL A 89 0.27 -9.57 -7.79
N ALA A 90 1.23 -9.65 -6.87
CA ALA A 90 1.63 -10.92 -6.26
C ALA A 90 0.44 -11.59 -5.55
N GLU A 91 -0.34 -10.84 -4.79
CA GLU A 91 -1.55 -11.35 -4.15
C GLU A 91 -2.62 -11.80 -5.15
N LEU A 92 -2.77 -11.09 -6.27
CA LEU A 92 -3.71 -11.48 -7.33
C LEU A 92 -3.33 -12.81 -7.99
N ILE A 93 -2.03 -13.09 -8.10
CA ILE A 93 -1.49 -14.31 -8.70
C ILE A 93 -1.53 -15.48 -7.70
N GLU A 94 -1.03 -15.27 -6.49
CA GLU A 94 -0.86 -16.32 -5.47
C GLU A 94 -2.10 -16.50 -4.57
N GLY A 95 -3.06 -15.59 -4.64
CA GLY A 95 -4.27 -15.56 -3.81
C GLY A 95 -4.06 -15.02 -2.40
N THR A 96 -2.83 -15.02 -1.88
CA THR A 96 -2.48 -14.45 -0.57
C THR A 96 -1.03 -13.96 -0.55
N LEU A 97 -0.71 -13.11 0.43
CA LEU A 97 0.66 -12.71 0.72
C LEU A 97 1.19 -13.50 1.92
N PRO A 98 2.48 -13.87 1.97
CA PRO A 98 3.03 -14.69 3.06
C PRO A 98 2.87 -14.10 4.46
N TRP A 99 2.79 -12.77 4.57
CA TRP A 99 2.60 -12.04 5.82
C TRP A 99 1.13 -11.77 6.16
N ARG A 100 0.19 -12.20 5.32
CA ARG A 100 -1.25 -12.13 5.60
C ARG A 100 -1.57 -13.35 6.47
N GLN A 101 -1.69 -13.16 7.78
CA GLN A 101 -2.05 -14.26 8.67
C GLN A 101 -3.38 -14.86 8.21
N GLU A 102 -3.40 -16.15 7.90
CA GLU A 102 -4.65 -16.87 7.78
C GLU A 102 -5.35 -16.80 9.14
N VAL A 103 -6.40 -16.00 9.24
CA VAL A 103 -7.38 -16.18 10.30
C VAL A 103 -8.06 -17.50 9.96
N ALA A 104 -7.50 -18.61 10.45
CA ALA A 104 -8.09 -19.92 10.36
C ALA A 104 -9.49 -19.84 10.98
N VAL A 105 -10.51 -19.75 10.14
CA VAL A 105 -11.90 -19.81 10.58
C VAL A 105 -12.17 -21.27 10.91
N GLY A 106 -11.97 -21.64 12.18
CA GLY A 106 -12.50 -22.88 12.74
C GLY A 106 -11.57 -23.67 13.66
N ALA A 107 -11.29 -23.16 14.87
CA ALA A 107 -11.24 -23.95 16.11
C ALA A 107 -11.11 -22.99 17.30
N GLY A 108 -12.04 -23.07 18.25
CA GLY A 108 -12.19 -22.08 19.34
C GLY A 108 -10.96 -21.86 20.22
N GLY A 109 -10.70 -20.60 20.57
CA GLY A 109 -9.75 -20.15 21.59
C GLY A 109 -9.76 -18.61 21.69
N PRO A 110 -9.65 -17.99 22.89
CA PRO A 110 -10.17 -16.65 23.11
C PRO A 110 -9.21 -15.50 22.76
N ALA A 111 -9.86 -14.39 22.38
CA ALA A 111 -9.51 -12.99 22.62
C ALA A 111 -8.17 -12.47 22.07
N ALA A 112 -8.30 -11.73 20.97
CA ALA A 112 -7.71 -10.40 20.73
C ALA A 112 -6.59 -9.99 21.69
N GLY A 113 -5.35 -10.31 21.32
CA GLY A 113 -4.15 -9.69 21.84
C GLY A 113 -3.59 -8.72 20.81
N GLN A 114 -3.41 -7.46 21.23
CA GLN A 114 -2.75 -6.38 20.50
C GLN A 114 -1.52 -6.88 19.72
N ALA A 115 -1.47 -6.61 18.42
CA ALA A 115 -0.27 -6.80 17.63
C ALA A 115 0.81 -5.85 18.16
N ASP A 116 1.76 -6.45 18.87
CA ASP A 116 2.95 -5.80 19.39
C ASP A 116 3.85 -5.34 18.22
N VAL A 117 4.27 -4.08 18.29
CA VAL A 117 5.12 -3.38 17.31
C VAL A 117 6.48 -4.08 17.11
N GLY A 118 6.84 -5.02 17.99
CA GLY A 118 8.05 -5.84 17.89
C GLY A 118 8.12 -6.75 16.66
N THR A 119 7.01 -7.37 16.23
CA THR A 119 7.08 -8.45 15.23
C THR A 119 7.41 -7.94 13.81
N GLN A 120 7.12 -6.67 13.51
CA GLN A 120 7.49 -6.07 12.22
C GLN A 120 9.00 -5.72 12.13
N ARG A 121 9.67 -5.46 13.26
CA ARG A 121 11.13 -5.20 13.27
C ARG A 121 11.93 -6.44 12.89
N ASP A 122 11.49 -7.61 13.34
CA ASP A 122 12.20 -8.88 13.11
C ASP A 122 12.11 -9.35 11.66
N ALA A 123 10.96 -9.09 11.00
CA ALA A 123 10.78 -9.41 9.59
C ALA A 123 11.68 -8.56 8.65
N VAL A 124 11.93 -7.30 9.00
CA VAL A 124 12.81 -6.41 8.22
C VAL A 124 14.30 -6.75 8.42
N ALA A 125 14.67 -7.28 9.59
CA ALA A 125 16.04 -7.72 9.86
C ALA A 125 16.44 -8.98 9.07
N ALA A 126 15.48 -9.87 8.79
CA ALA A 126 15.73 -11.10 8.02
C ALA A 126 16.02 -10.87 6.53
N VAL A 127 15.64 -9.71 5.97
CA VAL A 127 15.86 -9.36 4.55
C VAL A 127 17.24 -8.71 4.31
N LYS A 128 18.01 -8.45 5.37
CA LYS A 128 19.35 -7.83 5.31
C LYS A 128 20.52 -8.81 5.46
N GLN A 129 20.30 -10.11 5.32
CA GLN A 129 21.38 -11.12 5.29
C GLN A 129 21.64 -11.61 3.86
#